data_AF-A0A2P6SGB3-F1
#
_entry.id   AF-A0A2P6SGB3-F1
#
_cell.length_a   1.000
_cell.length_b   1.000
_cell.length_c   1.000
_cell.angle_alpha   90.00
_cell.angle_beta   90.00
_cell.angle_gamma   90.00
#
_symmetry.space_group_name_H-M   'P 1'
#
loop_
_entity.id
_entity.type
_entity.pdbx_description
1 polymer ?
#
loop_
_entity_poly.entity_id
_entity_poly.type
_entity_poly.pdbx_seq_one_letter_code
_entity_poly.pdbx_strand_id
1 'polypeptide(L)'
;MYEEKKEEIQMVLRNHRVCLTTDTWTSVHNINYMVLTTHFIDCGWNLHKRILNFCVIPNHKGNTIGKLLETCLLQWRIDKVLTVSIANASANKVAIKYLQRKMAGWKNPQCLVASSCM
;
A
#
# COMPACT_ATOMS: atom_id res chain seq x y z
N MET A 1 21.78 -9.24 3.06
CA MET A 1 20.68 -9.57 3.99
C MET A 1 19.40 -8.76 3.78
N TYR A 2 19.22 -7.51 4.23
CA TYR A 2 17.94 -6.79 4.04
C TYR A 2 17.69 -6.39 2.58
N GLU A 3 18.61 -5.66 1.95
CA GLU A 3 18.42 -5.19 0.57
C GLU A 3 18.31 -6.35 -0.42
N GLU A 4 19.12 -7.39 -0.25
CA GLU A 4 19.03 -8.64 -1.01
C GLU A 4 17.62 -9.28 -0.91
N LYS A 5 17.07 -9.41 0.30
CA LYS A 5 15.73 -9.99 0.47
C LYS A 5 14.63 -9.10 -0.12
N LYS A 6 14.82 -7.78 -0.04
CA LYS A 6 13.92 -6.81 -0.64
C LYS A 6 13.95 -6.91 -2.17
N GLU A 7 15.13 -7.07 -2.78
CA GLU A 7 15.26 -7.31 -4.22
C GLU A 7 14.56 -8.60 -4.67
N GLU A 8 14.71 -9.70 -3.92
CA GLU A 8 13.98 -10.94 -4.19
C GLU A 8 12.45 -10.71 -4.19
N ILE A 9 11.94 -9.99 -3.18
CA ILE A 9 10.51 -9.69 -3.09
C ILE A 9 10.09 -8.77 -4.25
N GLN A 10 10.88 -7.76 -4.61
CA GLN A 10 10.58 -6.90 -5.77
C GLN A 10 10.47 -7.71 -7.07
N MET A 11 11.34 -8.70 -7.25
CA MET A 11 11.30 -9.61 -8.41
C MET A 11 10.02 -10.45 -8.42
N VAL A 12 9.60 -10.98 -7.26
CA VAL A 12 8.33 -11.70 -7.15
C VAL A 12 7.14 -10.78 -7.45
N LEU A 13 7.10 -9.58 -6.86
CA LEU A 13 5.96 -8.66 -7.00
C LEU A 13 5.77 -8.16 -8.44
N ARG A 14 6.85 -7.97 -9.22
CA ARG A 14 6.78 -7.55 -10.64
C ARG A 14 5.94 -8.47 -11.52
N ASN A 15 5.89 -9.76 -11.17
CA ASN A 15 5.17 -10.77 -11.94
C ASN A 15 3.68 -10.86 -11.56
N HIS A 16 3.24 -10.17 -10.52
CA HIS A 16 1.89 -10.30 -9.99
C HIS A 16 1.14 -8.96 -9.99
N ARG A 17 -0.19 -9.02 -10.11
CA ARG A 17 -1.05 -7.89 -9.72
C ARG A 17 -1.27 -7.96 -8.22
N VAL A 18 -1.13 -6.84 -7.53
CA VAL A 18 -1.13 -6.81 -6.06
C VAL A 18 -2.30 -6.02 -5.48
N CYS A 19 -2.80 -6.46 -4.34
CA CYS A 19 -3.77 -5.73 -3.51
C CYS A 19 -3.06 -5.20 -2.27
N LEU A 20 -3.13 -3.90 -2.05
CA LEU A 20 -2.53 -3.26 -0.89
C LEU A 20 -3.59 -3.06 0.20
N THR A 21 -3.19 -3.23 1.45
CA THR A 21 -3.98 -2.84 2.61
C THR A 21 -3.13 -1.98 3.53
N THR A 22 -3.70 -0.90 4.04
CA THR A 22 -3.07 -0.11 5.09
C THR A 22 -3.87 -0.22 6.37
N ASP A 23 -3.16 -0.47 7.46
CA ASP A 23 -3.72 -0.35 8.80
C ASP A 23 -3.00 0.77 9.56
N THR A 24 -3.77 1.52 10.35
CA THR A 24 -3.31 2.69 11.08
C THR A 24 -3.88 2.68 12.48
N TRP A 25 -3.03 2.81 13.49
CA TRP A 25 -3.45 2.84 14.89
C TRP A 25 -2.61 3.84 15.69
N THR A 26 -3.13 4.22 16.86
CA THR A 26 -2.41 5.05 17.83
C THR A 26 -2.06 4.16 19.01
N SER A 27 -0.78 4.13 19.41
CA SER A 27 -0.35 3.38 20.59
C SER A 27 -0.80 4.08 21.88
N VAL A 28 -0.68 3.37 23.00
CA VAL A 28 -0.94 3.91 24.35
C VAL A 28 -0.05 5.12 24.71
N HIS A 29 1.06 5.30 23.99
CA HIS A 29 1.96 6.46 24.14
C HIS A 29 1.63 7.60 23.17
N ASN A 30 0.45 7.61 22.57
CA ASN A 30 0.02 8.59 21.56
C ASN A 30 0.90 8.65 20.29
N ILE A 31 1.55 7.55 19.94
CA ILE A 31 2.35 7.45 18.71
C ILE A 31 1.47 6.83 17.62
N ASN A 32 1.36 7.50 16.47
CA ASN A 32 0.59 6.99 15.34
C ASN A 32 1.48 6.08 14.48
N TYR A 33 1.00 4.88 14.20
CA TYR A 33 1.67 3.90 13.36
C TYR A 33 0.87 3.63 12.10
N MET A 34 1.58 3.18 11.08
CA MET A 34 1.01 2.67 9.84
C MET A 34 1.78 1.44 9.38
N VAL A 35 1.04 0.42 8.95
CA VAL A 35 1.59 -0.72 8.22
C VAL A 35 1.01 -0.73 6.81
N LEU A 36 1.87 -0.97 5.82
CA LEU A 36 1.46 -1.30 4.47
C LEU A 36 1.72 -2.78 4.22
N THR A 37 0.69 -3.49 3.81
CA THR A 37 0.77 -4.91 3.46
C THR A 37 0.35 -5.10 2.01
N THR A 38 1.10 -5.92 1.28
CA THR A 38 0.75 -6.38 -0.06
C THR A 38 0.23 -7.81 -0.03
N HIS A 39 -0.76 -8.07 -0.89
CA HIS A 39 -1.40 -9.35 -1.09
C HIS A 39 -1.38 -9.69 -2.57
N PHE A 40 -1.05 -10.93 -2.91
CA PHE A 40 -1.12 -11.42 -4.30
C PHE A 40 -1.37 -12.92 -4.33
N ILE A 41 -1.92 -13.41 -5.44
CA ILE A 41 -2.15 -14.83 -5.69
C ILE A 41 -1.09 -15.30 -6.69
N ASP A 42 -0.39 -16.39 -6.39
CA ASP A 42 0.59 -17.00 -7.29
C ASP A 42 -0.05 -17.96 -8.32
N CYS A 43 0.76 -18.52 -9.22
CA CYS A 43 0.29 -19.48 -10.22
C CYS A 43 -0.26 -20.79 -9.61
N GLY A 44 0.10 -21.10 -8.37
CA GLY A 44 -0.42 -22.23 -7.61
C GLY A 44 -1.69 -21.91 -6.83
N TRP A 45 -2.33 -20.77 -7.10
CA TRP A 45 -3.51 -20.28 -6.38
C TRP A 45 -3.30 -20.02 -4.88
N ASN A 46 -2.05 -19.84 -4.45
CA ASN A 46 -1.75 -19.52 -3.05
C ASN A 46 -1.82 -18.02 -2.81
N LEU A 47 -2.51 -17.62 -1.74
CA LEU A 47 -2.54 -16.24 -1.29
C LEU A 47 -1.26 -15.93 -0.49
N HIS A 48 -0.48 -14.96 -0.98
CA HIS A 48 0.70 -14.45 -0.30
C HIS A 48 0.41 -13.11 0.35
N LYS A 49 0.89 -12.93 1.59
CA LYS A 49 0.86 -11.68 2.35
C LYS A 49 2.28 -11.26 2.70
N ARG A 50 2.66 -10.01 2.41
CA ARG A 50 3.98 -9.44 2.78
C ARG A 50 3.83 -8.03 3.32
N ILE A 51 4.50 -7.74 4.45
CA ILE A 51 4.58 -6.38 5.00
C ILE A 51 5.66 -5.64 4.23
N LEU A 52 5.29 -4.52 3.59
CA LEU A 52 6.20 -3.69 2.80
C LEU A 52 6.76 -2.51 3.58
N ASN A 53 5.99 -2.00 4.54
CA ASN A 53 6.43 -0.90 5.37
C ASN A 53 5.72 -0.96 6.73
N PHE A 54 6.45 -0.60 7.77
CA PHE A 54 5.95 -0.41 9.13
C PHE A 54 6.62 0.84 9.68
N CYS A 55 5.86 1.91 9.90
CA CYS A 55 6.44 3.22 10.20
C CYS A 55 5.58 4.03 11.16
N VAL A 56 6.24 4.97 11.84
CA VAL A 56 5.58 6.03 12.60
C VAL A 56 5.14 7.12 11.63
N ILE A 57 3.92 7.61 11.81
CA ILE A 57 3.34 8.68 10.99
C ILE A 57 2.99 9.89 11.86
N PRO A 58 3.01 11.11 11.34
CA PRO A 58 2.68 12.28 12.15
C PRO A 58 1.18 12.35 12.51
N ASN A 59 0.30 11.77 11.68
CA ASN A 59 -1.16 11.77 11.89
C ASN A 59 -1.84 10.80 10.91
N HIS A 60 -3.09 10.46 11.20
CA HIS A 60 -3.96 9.61 10.37
C HIS A 60 -4.66 10.36 9.22
N LYS A 61 -4.14 11.51 8.76
CA LYS A 61 -4.79 12.28 7.68
C LYS A 61 -4.54 11.63 6.32
N GLY A 62 -5.54 11.69 5.43
CA GLY A 62 -5.47 11.06 4.12
C GLY A 62 -4.30 11.54 3.23
N ASN A 63 -3.87 12.80 3.34
CA ASN A 63 -2.68 13.28 2.61
C ASN A 63 -1.38 12.61 3.10
N THR A 64 -1.24 12.38 4.40
CA THR A 64 -0.09 11.69 5.00
C THR A 64 -0.04 10.24 4.52
N ILE A 65 -1.18 9.55 4.62
CA ILE A 65 -1.35 8.16 4.17
C ILE A 65 -1.09 8.04 2.66
N GLY A 66 -1.67 8.94 1.85
CA GLY A 66 -1.49 8.94 0.39
C GLY A 66 -0.03 9.16 -0.05
N LYS A 67 0.70 10.06 0.61
CA LYS A 67 2.14 10.26 0.37
C LYS A 67 2.97 9.03 0.74
N LEU A 68 2.67 8.38 1.87
CA LEU A 68 3.37 7.17 2.29
C LEU A 68 3.11 6.01 1.32
N LEU A 69 1.88 5.87 0.84
CA LEU A 69 1.52 4.90 -0.20
C LEU A 69 2.29 5.17 -1.50
N GLU A 70 2.32 6.42 -1.98
CA GLU A 70 3.10 6.81 -3.17
C GLU A 70 4.59 6.45 -3.01
N THR A 71 5.21 6.87 -1.90
CA THR A 71 6.62 6.58 -1.61
C THR A 71 6.89 5.08 -1.58
N CYS A 72 6.00 4.30 -0.96
CA CYS A 72 6.19 2.86 -0.85
C CYS A 72 6.05 2.17 -2.21
N LEU A 73 5.04 2.54 -3.00
CA LEU A 73 4.87 2.04 -4.37
C LEU A 73 6.12 2.28 -5.24
N LEU A 74 6.70 3.48 -5.16
CA LEU A 74 7.93 3.83 -5.86
C LEU A 74 9.14 3.03 -5.36
N GLN A 75 9.33 2.95 -4.05
CA GLN A 75 10.45 2.21 -3.43
C GLN A 75 10.42 0.72 -3.74
N TRP A 76 9.23 0.13 -3.81
CA TRP A 76 9.02 -1.29 -4.11
C TRP A 76 8.86 -1.57 -5.61
N ARG A 77 8.91 -0.54 -6.46
CA ARG A 77 8.76 -0.64 -7.93
C ARG A 77 7.48 -1.36 -8.35
N ILE A 78 6.38 -1.07 -7.64
CA ILE A 78 5.07 -1.67 -7.88
C ILE A 78 4.27 -0.76 -8.81
N ASP A 79 3.96 -1.26 -10.00
CA ASP A 79 3.17 -0.59 -11.04
C ASP A 79 1.85 -1.34 -11.36
N LYS A 80 1.72 -2.59 -10.93
CA LYS A 80 0.55 -3.47 -11.16
C LYS A 80 -0.36 -3.55 -9.93
N VAL A 81 -0.92 -2.42 -9.50
CA VAL A 81 -1.86 -2.38 -8.38
C VAL A 81 -3.26 -2.76 -8.87
N LEU A 82 -3.84 -3.79 -8.26
CA LEU A 82 -5.24 -4.17 -8.47
C LEU A 82 -6.15 -3.37 -7.55
N THR A 83 -5.91 -3.42 -6.24
CA THR A 83 -6.67 -2.64 -5.26
C THR A 83 -5.81 -2.02 -4.17
N VAL A 84 -6.33 -0.96 -3.52
CA VAL A 84 -5.78 -0.39 -2.29
C VAL A 84 -6.93 -0.20 -1.30
N SER A 85 -6.87 -0.91 -0.16
CA SER A 85 -7.81 -0.81 0.95
C SER A 85 -7.18 -0.03 2.10
N ILE A 86 -7.91 0.91 2.71
CA ILE A 86 -7.39 1.78 3.77
C ILE A 86 -8.30 1.69 5.01
N ALA A 87 -7.74 1.29 6.16
CA ALA A 87 -8.48 0.94 7.38
C ALA A 87 -9.09 2.12 8.17
N ASN A 88 -9.15 3.34 7.63
CA ASN A 88 -9.70 4.50 8.36
C ASN A 88 -10.69 5.30 7.50
N ALA A 89 -11.98 4.99 7.65
CA ALA A 89 -13.09 5.51 6.85
C ALA A 89 -13.07 7.03 6.62
N SER A 90 -12.59 7.82 7.59
CA SER A 90 -12.55 9.30 7.50
C SER A 90 -11.43 9.82 6.58
N ALA A 91 -10.26 9.15 6.56
CA ALA A 91 -9.09 9.55 5.79
C ALA A 91 -9.09 9.02 4.35
N ASN A 92 -9.89 7.97 4.11
CA ASN A 92 -9.95 7.23 2.85
C ASN A 92 -10.18 8.13 1.64
N LYS A 93 -11.20 8.99 1.66
CA LYS A 93 -11.55 9.81 0.48
C LYS A 93 -10.41 10.70 0.01
N VAL A 94 -9.66 11.27 0.95
CA VAL A 94 -8.54 12.19 0.63
C VAL A 94 -7.32 11.39 0.13
N ALA A 95 -6.98 10.29 0.80
CA ALA A 95 -5.87 9.42 0.37
C ALA A 95 -6.12 8.82 -1.02
N ILE A 96 -7.36 8.37 -1.28
CA ILE A 96 -7.77 7.81 -2.57
C ILE A 96 -7.68 8.87 -3.66
N LYS A 97 -8.25 10.07 -3.45
CA LYS A 97 -8.14 11.18 -4.41
C LYS A 97 -6.68 11.60 -4.63
N TYR A 98 -5.84 11.52 -3.61
CA TYR A 98 -4.41 11.77 -3.75
C TYR A 98 -3.77 10.75 -4.69
N LEU A 99 -3.96 9.46 -4.42
CA LEU A 99 -3.39 8.38 -5.22
C LEU A 99 -3.93 8.36 -6.65
N GLN A 100 -5.23 8.56 -6.86
CA GLN A 100 -5.82 8.64 -8.20
C GLN A 100 -5.17 9.75 -9.04
N ARG A 101 -4.95 10.94 -8.46
CA ARG A 101 -4.25 12.03 -9.16
C ARG A 101 -2.80 11.67 -9.51
N LYS A 102 -2.10 10.97 -8.62
CA LYS A 102 -0.70 10.58 -8.84
C LYS A 102 -0.55 9.42 -9.83
N MET A 103 -1.47 8.46 -9.80
CA MET A 103 -1.46 7.29 -10.67
C MET A 103 -2.10 7.55 -12.04
N ALA A 104 -2.75 8.70 -12.26
CA ALA A 104 -3.33 9.07 -13.55
C ALA A 104 -2.29 9.10 -14.70
N GLY A 105 -1.01 9.30 -14.38
CA GLY A 105 0.09 9.25 -15.35
C GLY A 105 0.75 7.87 -15.53
N TRP A 106 0.24 6.83 -14.89
CA TRP A 106 0.83 5.49 -14.98
C TRP A 106 0.39 4.78 -16.25
N LYS A 107 1.30 3.98 -16.83
CA LYS A 107 1.08 3.25 -18.10
C LYS A 107 -0.10 2.27 -18.05
N ASN A 108 -0.58 1.90 -16.85
CA ASN A 108 -1.70 0.99 -16.66
C ASN A 108 -2.71 1.57 -15.65
N PRO A 109 -3.70 2.36 -16.09
CA PRO A 109 -4.56 3.14 -15.20
C PRO A 109 -5.65 2.32 -14.49
N GLN A 110 -5.76 1.00 -14.72
CA GLN A 110 -6.78 0.14 -14.08
C GLN A 110 -6.44 -0.26 -12.64
N CYS A 111 -6.01 0.69 -11.82
CA CYS A 111 -5.93 0.51 -10.37
C CYS A 111 -7.30 0.78 -9.75
N LEU A 112 -8.00 -0.26 -9.30
CA LEU A 112 -9.27 -0.14 -8.59
C LEU A 112 -9.02 0.26 -7.14
N VAL A 113 -8.97 1.56 -6.88
CA VAL A 113 -8.84 2.03 -5.49
C VAL A 113 -10.19 1.90 -4.80
N ALA A 114 -10.35 0.87 -3.95
CA ALA A 114 -11.58 0.57 -3.25
C ALA A 114 -11.45 0.90 -1.76
N SER A 115 -12.33 1.74 -1.23
CA SER A 115 -12.49 1.87 0.22
C SER A 115 -13.32 0.68 0.72
N SER A 116 -12.69 -0.32 1.31
CA SER A 116 -13.40 -1.27 2.17
C SER A 116 -13.36 -0.73 3.60
N CYS A 117 -14.55 -0.45 4.15
CA CYS A 117 -14.74 -0.57 5.58
C CYS A 117 -14.88 -2.07 5.85
N MET A 118 -13.96 -2.65 6.63
CA MET A 118 -14.29 -3.81 7.45
C MET A 118 -14.74 -3.31 8.80
#